data_AF-A0A914PKH9-F1
#
_entry.id   AF-A0A914PKH9-F1
#
_cell.length_a   1.000
_cell.length_b   1.000
_cell.length_c   1.000
_cell.angle_alpha   90.00
_cell.angle_beta   90.00
_cell.angle_gamma   90.00
#
_symmetry.space_group_name_H-M   'P 1'
#
loop_
_entity.id
_entity.type
_entity.pdbx_description
1 polymer ?
#
loop_
_entity_poly.entity_id
_entity_poly.type
_entity_poly.pdbx_seq_one_letter_code
_entity_poly.pdbx_strand_id
1 'polypeptide(L)'
;MFIYQEALILIKYFSYPVNVDTALSFGERVYPAVTICNINAYKLSLAKNNPALGKLIDAYKKETPDADFGFDTTTFEKQLRATRWMNLMFSELEEYDNKDKTNKIAYTYDDLVITCTYNTEACNETEWIASNDPYYGRCFTYNSDGGKKSSRAGPLYGLSLVLRVDQAEYLPWAQSAGITFLVHEPTDHPFVYTSGYYAAAGSASSVGIRYISKKKLSAPYSDCTDHGSKQKIYYETNRYQTEACVRSCLQDKFTSTCGCFDPTYEYVNGSAEFGSCYKGTKDETSKNSKGKIAE
;
A
#
# COMPACT_ATOMS: atom_id res chain seq x y z
N MET A 1 -2.83 48.10 37.07
CA MET A 1 -1.84 47.01 37.28
C MET A 1 -2.52 45.64 37.39
N PHE A 2 -3.54 45.48 38.24
CA PHE A 2 -4.25 44.21 38.43
C PHE A 2 -4.94 43.69 37.15
N ILE A 3 -5.72 44.53 36.46
CA ILE A 3 -6.40 44.18 35.19
C ILE A 3 -5.43 43.69 34.12
N TYR A 4 -4.23 44.28 34.05
CA TYR A 4 -3.20 43.87 33.10
C TYR A 4 -2.66 42.47 33.41
N GLN A 5 -2.43 42.16 34.69
CA GLN A 5 -2.00 40.83 35.11
C GLN A 5 -3.09 39.77 34.90
N GLU A 6 -4.36 40.09 35.16
CA GLU A 6 -5.49 39.19 34.88
C GLU A 6 -5.62 38.90 33.37
N ALA A 7 -5.52 39.93 32.53
CA ALA A 7 -5.55 39.77 31.08
C ALA A 7 -4.43 38.86 30.58
N LEU A 8 -3.20 39.01 31.11
CA LEU A 8 -2.07 38.14 30.75
C LEU A 8 -2.29 36.68 31.16
N ILE A 9 -2.86 36.42 32.33
CA ILE A 9 -3.17 35.06 32.78
C ILE A 9 -4.24 34.43 31.88
N LEU A 10 -5.29 35.18 31.53
CA LEU A 10 -6.34 34.71 30.63
C LEU A 10 -5.80 34.44 29.22
N ILE A 11 -4.98 35.34 28.66
CA ILE A 11 -4.32 35.14 27.36
C ILE A 11 -3.46 33.87 27.40
N LYS A 12 -2.68 33.67 28.47
CA LYS A 12 -1.85 32.47 28.61
C LYS A 12 -2.71 31.20 28.74
N TYR A 13 -3.81 31.25 29.46
CA TYR A 13 -4.74 30.12 29.59
C TYR A 13 -5.36 29.74 28.23
N PHE A 14 -5.88 30.71 27.47
CA PHE A 14 -6.48 30.49 26.15
C PHE A 14 -5.44 30.29 25.02
N SER A 15 -4.14 30.43 25.31
CA SER A 15 -3.07 30.03 24.39
C SER A 15 -2.78 28.53 24.41
N TYR A 16 -3.37 27.78 25.35
CA TYR A 16 -3.25 26.33 25.49
C TYR A 16 -1.81 25.80 25.40
N PRO A 17 -0.86 26.30 26.21
CA PRO A 17 0.54 25.89 26.13
C PRO A 17 0.71 24.41 26.51
N VAL A 18 1.58 23.70 25.78
CA VAL A 18 1.89 22.28 26.01
C VAL A 18 3.37 22.08 26.35
N ASN A 19 3.66 21.07 27.16
CA ASN A 19 5.02 20.63 27.46
C ASN A 19 5.30 19.29 26.80
N VAL A 20 6.53 19.08 26.33
CA VAL A 20 6.98 17.80 25.76
C VAL A 20 7.76 17.03 26.82
N ASP A 21 7.30 15.82 27.13
CA ASP A 21 8.01 14.88 27.99
C ASP A 21 8.57 13.72 27.16
N THR A 22 9.81 13.33 27.43
CA THR A 22 10.51 12.27 26.70
C THR A 22 11.01 11.21 27.67
N ALA A 23 10.44 10.02 27.58
CA ALA A 23 10.86 8.86 28.36
C ALA A 23 11.52 7.82 27.47
N LEU A 24 12.72 7.36 27.86
CA LEU A 24 13.38 6.22 27.24
C LEU A 24 13.02 4.96 28.03
N SER A 25 12.59 3.92 27.33
CA SER A 25 12.22 2.65 27.96
C SER A 25 12.91 1.48 27.29
N PHE A 26 13.65 0.72 28.09
CA PHE A 26 14.31 -0.52 27.69
C PHE A 26 13.49 -1.70 28.22
N GLY A 27 13.25 -2.69 27.38
CA GLY A 27 12.49 -3.89 27.76
C GLY A 27 12.06 -4.69 26.55
N GLU A 28 11.41 -5.83 26.82
CA GLU A 28 10.75 -6.62 25.78
C GLU A 28 9.69 -5.76 25.08
N ARG A 29 9.69 -5.81 23.75
CA ARG A 29 8.72 -5.10 22.91
C ARG A 29 8.08 -6.07 21.94
N VAL A 30 6.84 -5.78 21.57
CA VAL A 30 6.19 -6.44 20.44
C VAL A 30 7.04 -6.13 19.20
N TYR A 31 7.39 -7.17 18.45
CA TYR A 31 8.08 -7.00 17.19
C TYR A 31 7.10 -6.35 16.21
N PRO A 32 7.53 -5.41 15.34
CA PRO A 32 6.61 -4.79 14.40
C PRO A 32 6.11 -5.81 13.36
N ALA A 33 5.05 -5.45 12.65
CA ALA A 33 4.67 -6.15 11.44
C ALA A 33 5.60 -5.74 10.29
N VAL A 34 5.94 -6.70 9.43
CA VAL A 34 6.80 -6.47 8.27
C VAL A 34 6.08 -6.95 7.02
N THR A 35 5.68 -6.01 6.17
CA THR A 35 5.12 -6.31 4.85
C THR A 35 6.23 -6.29 3.81
N ILE A 36 6.25 -7.30 2.94
CA ILE A 36 7.13 -7.39 1.79
C ILE A 36 6.29 -7.55 0.52
N CYS A 37 6.70 -6.88 -0.56
CA CYS A 37 6.11 -7.05 -1.88
C CYS A 37 7.22 -7.12 -2.93
N ASN A 38 7.00 -7.91 -3.99
CA ASN A 38 7.84 -7.84 -5.17
C ASN A 38 7.55 -6.52 -5.91
N ILE A 39 8.55 -5.88 -6.49
CA ILE A 39 8.31 -4.69 -7.32
C ILE A 39 7.54 -5.04 -8.58
N ASN A 40 7.71 -6.26 -9.09
CA ASN A 40 6.90 -6.76 -10.16
C ASN A 40 5.59 -7.35 -9.62
N ALA A 41 4.46 -6.77 -10.02
CA ALA A 41 3.14 -7.18 -9.54
C ALA A 41 2.71 -8.57 -10.05
N TYR A 42 3.00 -8.86 -11.33
CA TYR A 42 2.51 -10.05 -12.02
C TYR A 42 3.58 -10.71 -12.88
N LYS A 43 3.61 -12.05 -12.88
CA LYS A 43 4.51 -12.88 -13.68
C LYS A 43 4.20 -12.75 -15.16
N LEU A 44 5.15 -12.28 -15.96
CA LEU A 44 5.01 -11.96 -17.38
C LEU A 44 4.47 -13.15 -18.20
N SER A 45 4.93 -14.38 -17.92
CA SER A 45 4.53 -15.58 -18.65
C SER A 45 3.03 -15.85 -18.54
N LEU A 46 2.44 -15.61 -17.37
CA LEU A 46 1.02 -15.84 -17.09
C LEU A 46 0.17 -14.59 -17.37
N ALA A 47 0.71 -13.40 -17.09
CA ALA A 47 0.04 -12.12 -17.31
C ALA A 47 -0.39 -11.90 -18.77
N LYS A 48 0.38 -12.41 -19.74
CA LYS A 48 0.04 -12.34 -21.17
C LYS A 48 -1.25 -13.08 -21.54
N ASN A 49 -1.65 -14.08 -20.75
CA ASN A 49 -2.87 -14.86 -21.01
C ASN A 49 -4.14 -14.08 -20.62
N ASN A 50 -4.01 -13.02 -19.82
CA ASN A 50 -5.12 -12.12 -19.55
C ASN A 50 -5.37 -11.23 -20.79
N PRO A 51 -6.59 -11.18 -21.34
CA PRO A 51 -6.88 -10.41 -22.56
C PRO A 51 -6.62 -8.89 -22.47
N ALA A 52 -6.80 -8.28 -21.30
CA ALA A 52 -6.58 -6.85 -21.11
C ALA A 52 -5.09 -6.54 -20.91
N LEU A 53 -4.44 -7.24 -19.98
CA LEU A 53 -3.03 -7.04 -19.66
C LEU A 53 -2.12 -7.51 -20.80
N GLY A 54 -2.47 -8.58 -21.51
CA GLY A 54 -1.77 -9.04 -22.70
C GLY A 54 -1.73 -7.99 -23.81
N LYS A 55 -2.87 -7.32 -24.09
CA LYS A 55 -2.92 -6.20 -25.04
C LYS A 55 -2.03 -5.04 -24.63
N LEU A 56 -2.02 -4.69 -23.33
CA LEU A 56 -1.16 -3.65 -22.79
C LEU A 56 0.34 -4.00 -22.96
N ILE A 57 0.71 -5.24 -22.67
CA ILE A 57 2.08 -5.75 -22.84
C ILE A 57 2.50 -5.69 -24.31
N ASP A 58 1.64 -6.13 -25.22
CA ASP A 58 1.93 -6.13 -26.65
C ASP A 58 2.03 -4.70 -27.22
N ALA A 59 1.13 -3.80 -26.82
CA ALA A 59 1.17 -2.39 -27.19
C ALA A 59 2.46 -1.71 -26.68
N TYR A 60 2.87 -2.00 -25.43
CA TYR A 60 4.11 -1.45 -24.89
C TYR A 60 5.34 -1.93 -25.67
N LYS A 61 5.37 -3.20 -26.07
CA LYS A 61 6.48 -3.78 -26.84
C LYS A 61 6.57 -3.28 -28.27
N LYS A 62 5.48 -2.80 -28.87
CA LYS A 62 5.44 -2.43 -30.29
C LYS A 62 6.30 -1.22 -30.69
N GLU A 63 6.91 -0.50 -29.75
CA GLU A 63 7.72 0.74 -29.98
C GLU A 63 7.07 1.84 -30.84
N THR A 64 5.85 1.64 -31.34
CA THR A 64 5.05 2.60 -32.07
C THR A 64 4.07 3.29 -31.12
N PRO A 65 3.59 4.50 -31.47
CA PRO A 65 2.48 5.12 -30.78
C PRO A 65 1.26 4.20 -30.77
N ASP A 66 0.54 4.18 -29.65
CA ASP A 66 -0.69 3.41 -29.48
C ASP A 66 -1.77 4.34 -28.94
N ALA A 67 -2.85 4.51 -29.71
CA ALA A 67 -3.92 5.44 -29.38
C ALA A 67 -4.83 4.93 -28.25
N ASP A 68 -4.95 3.61 -28.08
CA ASP A 68 -5.84 3.00 -27.08
C ASP A 68 -5.28 3.22 -25.67
N PHE A 69 -3.97 3.04 -25.51
CA PHE A 69 -3.28 3.25 -24.24
C PHE A 69 -2.62 4.63 -24.12
N GLY A 70 -2.69 5.44 -25.17
CA GLY A 70 -2.07 6.76 -25.23
C GLY A 70 -0.55 6.69 -25.12
N PHE A 71 0.10 5.70 -25.72
CA PHE A 71 1.56 5.63 -25.72
C PHE A 71 2.15 6.60 -26.73
N ASP A 72 3.08 7.43 -26.26
CA ASP A 72 3.91 8.30 -27.08
C ASP A 72 5.32 7.71 -27.22
N THR A 73 6.15 8.35 -28.04
CA THR A 73 7.54 8.01 -28.33
C THR A 73 8.48 8.19 -27.14
N THR A 74 8.12 8.99 -26.13
CA THR A 74 8.95 9.21 -24.95
C THR A 74 8.90 8.00 -24.00
N THR A 75 10.08 7.46 -23.66
CA THR A 75 10.19 6.21 -22.89
C THR A 75 9.60 6.30 -21.48
N PHE A 76 9.80 7.43 -20.79
CA PHE A 76 9.34 7.60 -19.41
C PHE A 76 7.82 7.73 -19.29
N GLU A 77 7.19 8.58 -20.11
CA GLU A 77 5.72 8.74 -20.12
C GLU A 77 5.03 7.44 -20.51
N LYS A 78 5.59 6.72 -21.49
CA LYS A 78 5.10 5.41 -21.89
C LYS A 78 5.13 4.41 -20.73
N GLN A 79 6.20 4.40 -19.95
CA GLN A 79 6.33 3.56 -18.74
C GLN A 79 5.29 3.94 -17.68
N LEU A 80 5.19 5.23 -17.35
CA LEU A 80 4.25 5.72 -16.35
C LEU A 80 2.80 5.39 -16.74
N ARG A 81 2.44 5.58 -18.01
CA ARG A 81 1.12 5.23 -18.53
C ARG A 81 0.86 3.73 -18.46
N ALA A 82 1.84 2.89 -18.79
CA ALA A 82 1.69 1.43 -18.68
C ALA A 82 1.42 0.98 -17.24
N THR A 83 2.16 1.54 -16.27
CA THR A 83 1.91 1.27 -14.84
C THR A 83 0.52 1.77 -14.42
N ARG A 84 0.11 2.98 -14.81
CA ARG A 84 -1.23 3.51 -14.50
C ARG A 84 -2.34 2.62 -15.07
N TRP A 85 -2.22 2.18 -16.32
CA TRP A 85 -3.18 1.27 -16.93
C TRP A 85 -3.27 -0.06 -16.19
N MET A 86 -2.14 -0.66 -15.83
CA MET A 86 -2.11 -1.89 -15.03
C MET A 86 -2.83 -1.71 -13.69
N ASN A 87 -2.55 -0.61 -12.99
CA ASN A 87 -3.16 -0.33 -11.69
C ASN A 87 -4.67 -0.07 -11.81
N LEU A 88 -5.12 0.59 -12.88
CA LEU A 88 -6.54 0.74 -13.18
C LEU A 88 -7.21 -0.62 -13.48
N MET A 89 -6.47 -1.59 -13.99
CA MET A 89 -6.99 -2.96 -14.19
C MET A 89 -7.01 -3.79 -12.90
N PHE A 90 -6.55 -3.27 -11.75
CA PHE A 90 -6.32 -4.05 -10.52
C PHE A 90 -7.50 -4.94 -10.12
N SER A 91 -8.71 -4.39 -10.03
CA SER A 91 -9.90 -5.17 -9.63
C SER A 91 -10.19 -6.34 -10.57
N GLU A 92 -9.93 -6.18 -11.87
CA GLU A 92 -10.11 -7.24 -12.86
C GLU A 92 -8.98 -8.28 -12.79
N LEU A 93 -7.75 -7.84 -12.57
CA LEU A 93 -6.60 -8.72 -12.43
C LEU A 93 -6.68 -9.54 -11.16
N GLU A 94 -7.19 -8.97 -10.08
CA GLU A 94 -7.49 -9.69 -8.84
C GLU A 94 -8.57 -10.75 -9.06
N GLU A 95 -9.68 -10.40 -9.72
CA GLU A 95 -10.74 -11.36 -10.08
C GLU A 95 -10.19 -12.51 -10.96
N TYR A 96 -9.35 -12.17 -11.94
CA TYR A 96 -8.71 -13.13 -12.84
C TYR A 96 -7.75 -14.06 -12.08
N ASP A 97 -6.89 -13.52 -11.22
CA ASP A 97 -5.96 -14.31 -10.40
C ASP A 97 -6.71 -15.25 -9.44
N ASN A 98 -7.84 -14.80 -8.88
CA ASN A 98 -8.65 -15.60 -7.97
C ASN A 98 -9.42 -16.72 -8.68
N LYS A 99 -9.74 -16.56 -9.97
CA LYS A 99 -10.48 -17.54 -10.76
C LYS A 99 -9.71 -18.84 -11.01
N ASP A 100 -8.42 -18.76 -11.31
CA ASP A 100 -7.56 -19.94 -11.47
C ASP A 100 -6.90 -20.29 -10.13
N LYS A 101 -7.02 -21.54 -9.68
CA LYS A 101 -6.40 -22.00 -8.42
C LYS A 101 -4.94 -22.42 -8.58
N THR A 102 -4.54 -22.78 -9.79
CA THR A 102 -3.24 -23.37 -10.11
C THR A 102 -2.27 -22.36 -10.71
N ASN A 103 -2.71 -21.54 -11.65
CA ASN A 103 -1.83 -20.61 -12.37
C ASN A 103 -2.10 -19.18 -11.91
N LYS A 104 -1.59 -18.85 -10.72
CA LYS A 104 -1.66 -17.49 -10.17
C LYS A 104 -0.74 -16.56 -10.97
N ILE A 105 -1.30 -15.47 -11.50
CA ILE A 105 -0.52 -14.41 -12.16
C ILE A 105 0.30 -13.61 -11.15
N ALA A 106 -0.21 -13.42 -9.93
CA ALA A 106 0.52 -12.79 -8.84
C ALA A 106 1.50 -13.78 -8.20
N TYR A 107 2.54 -13.26 -7.56
CA TYR A 107 3.54 -14.07 -6.85
C TYR A 107 2.92 -14.74 -5.62
N THR A 108 3.23 -16.01 -5.40
CA THR A 108 2.89 -16.73 -4.15
C THR A 108 4.00 -16.57 -3.11
N TYR A 109 3.76 -17.03 -1.87
CA TYR A 109 4.76 -16.97 -0.81
C TYR A 109 6.02 -17.74 -1.22
N ASP A 110 5.86 -18.96 -1.73
CA ASP A 110 6.96 -19.82 -2.19
C ASP A 110 7.70 -19.26 -3.42
N ASP A 111 7.02 -18.46 -4.26
CA ASP A 111 7.70 -17.78 -5.36
C ASP A 111 8.73 -16.76 -4.81
N LEU A 112 8.35 -16.01 -3.77
CA LEU A 112 9.10 -14.87 -3.25
C LEU A 112 10.06 -15.21 -2.11
N VAL A 113 9.69 -16.07 -1.16
CA VAL A 113 10.44 -16.33 0.07
C VAL A 113 11.18 -17.67 -0.03
N ILE A 114 12.52 -17.63 -0.10
CA ILE A 114 13.35 -18.84 -0.10
C ILE A 114 13.62 -19.32 1.32
N THR A 115 13.95 -18.39 2.23
CA THR A 115 14.26 -18.71 3.62
C THR A 115 13.76 -17.60 4.51
N CYS A 116 13.09 -17.96 5.59
CA CYS A 116 12.67 -17.05 6.64
C CYS A 116 13.12 -17.58 7.99
N THR A 117 13.77 -16.72 8.76
CA THR A 117 14.13 -17.00 10.14
C THR A 117 13.78 -15.82 11.02
N TYR A 118 13.20 -16.09 12.19
CA TYR A 118 12.92 -15.12 13.22
C TYR A 118 13.44 -15.66 14.54
N ASN A 119 14.27 -14.88 15.25
CA ASN A 119 14.83 -15.30 16.54
C ASN A 119 15.48 -16.69 16.49
N THR A 120 16.28 -16.96 15.46
CA THR A 120 16.95 -18.25 15.17
C THR A 120 16.05 -19.45 14.83
N GLU A 121 14.74 -19.25 14.77
CA GLU A 121 13.78 -20.29 14.38
C GLU A 121 13.28 -20.06 12.96
N ALA A 122 13.00 -21.14 12.23
CA ALA A 122 12.43 -21.05 10.89
C ALA A 122 10.97 -20.57 10.99
N CYS A 123 10.60 -19.59 10.17
CA CYS A 123 9.21 -19.12 10.11
C CYS A 123 8.33 -20.15 9.40
N ASN A 124 7.06 -20.20 9.76
CA ASN A 124 6.06 -20.97 9.02
C ASN A 124 5.31 -20.03 8.04
N GLU A 125 4.89 -20.55 6.88
CA GLU A 125 4.09 -19.81 5.90
C GLU A 125 2.79 -19.29 6.52
N THR A 126 2.19 -20.04 7.44
CA THR A 126 0.96 -19.64 8.14
C THR A 126 1.11 -18.39 9.02
N GLU A 127 2.35 -17.97 9.31
CA GLU A 127 2.64 -16.73 10.05
C GLU A 127 2.59 -15.48 9.15
N TRP A 128 2.40 -15.69 7.85
CA TRP A 128 2.30 -14.64 6.84
C TRP A 128 0.87 -14.50 6.34
N ILE A 129 0.40 -13.27 6.27
CA ILE A 129 -0.89 -12.95 5.66
C ILE A 129 -0.66 -12.32 4.30
N ALA A 130 -1.29 -12.88 3.28
CA ALA A 130 -1.26 -12.30 1.94
C ALA A 130 -2.32 -11.19 1.81
N SER A 131 -1.92 -10.05 1.24
CA SER A 131 -2.79 -8.95 0.87
C SER A 131 -2.48 -8.49 -0.56
N ASN A 132 -3.48 -8.04 -1.30
CA ASN A 132 -3.27 -7.53 -2.65
C ASN A 132 -3.09 -6.01 -2.59
N ASP A 133 -2.00 -5.52 -3.17
CA ASP A 133 -1.69 -4.11 -3.37
C ASP A 133 -1.81 -3.76 -4.87
N PRO A 134 -2.45 -2.63 -5.22
CA PRO A 134 -2.69 -2.26 -6.60
C PRO A 134 -1.45 -1.90 -7.42
N TYR A 135 -0.34 -1.59 -6.77
CA TYR A 135 0.93 -1.23 -7.42
C TYR A 135 1.89 -2.43 -7.46
N TYR A 136 1.89 -3.25 -6.42
CA TYR A 136 2.86 -4.34 -6.25
C TYR A 136 2.27 -5.74 -6.34
N GLY A 137 0.98 -5.89 -6.64
CA GLY A 137 0.32 -7.19 -6.71
C GLY A 137 0.22 -7.82 -5.32
N ARG A 138 0.56 -9.11 -5.20
CA ARG A 138 0.44 -9.80 -3.90
C ARG A 138 1.63 -9.51 -2.99
N CYS A 139 1.33 -9.01 -1.80
CA CYS A 139 2.25 -8.73 -0.71
C CYS A 139 2.05 -9.72 0.43
N PHE A 140 3.06 -9.89 1.27
CA PHE A 140 3.04 -10.79 2.43
C PHE A 140 3.44 -10.02 3.69
N THR A 141 2.62 -10.12 4.74
CA THR A 141 2.85 -9.44 6.02
C THR A 141 3.14 -10.44 7.11
N TYR A 142 4.33 -10.34 7.71
CA TYR A 142 4.73 -11.10 8.89
C TYR A 142 4.22 -10.44 10.15
N ASN A 143 3.77 -11.25 11.12
CA ASN A 143 3.41 -10.80 12.47
C ASN A 143 2.32 -9.69 12.49
N SER A 144 1.30 -9.84 11.64
CA SER A 144 0.18 -8.89 11.61
C SER A 144 -0.68 -8.94 12.88
N ASP A 145 -0.66 -10.08 13.58
CA ASP A 145 -1.37 -10.34 14.84
C ASP A 145 -0.67 -9.75 16.07
N GLY A 146 0.61 -9.36 15.93
CA GLY A 146 1.42 -8.81 17.02
C GLY A 146 1.82 -9.85 18.06
N GLY A 147 1.81 -11.15 17.72
CA GLY A 147 2.18 -12.23 18.62
C GLY A 147 3.69 -12.35 18.88
N LYS A 148 4.53 -11.84 17.96
CA LYS A 148 5.99 -11.95 18.06
C LYS A 148 6.57 -10.82 18.91
N LYS A 149 7.60 -11.14 19.69
CA LYS A 149 8.27 -10.19 20.59
C LYS A 149 9.78 -10.22 20.44
N SER A 150 10.41 -9.07 20.61
CA SER A 150 11.86 -8.92 20.64
C SER A 150 12.32 -8.47 22.02
N SER A 151 13.20 -9.26 22.62
CA SER A 151 13.82 -9.01 23.93
C SER A 151 15.30 -8.60 23.82
N ARG A 152 15.95 -8.94 22.69
CA ARG A 152 17.37 -8.65 22.44
C ARG A 152 17.54 -8.00 21.08
N ALA A 153 18.32 -6.92 21.06
CA ALA A 153 18.76 -6.30 19.82
C ALA A 153 19.87 -7.14 19.17
N GLY A 154 19.86 -7.20 17.84
CA GLY A 154 20.90 -7.86 17.05
C GLY A 154 20.32 -8.54 15.80
N PRO A 155 21.10 -8.67 14.73
CA PRO A 155 20.62 -9.23 13.45
C PRO A 155 20.20 -10.71 13.57
N LEU A 156 20.80 -11.45 14.50
CA LEU A 156 20.47 -12.87 14.75
C LEU A 156 19.08 -13.06 15.39
N TYR A 157 18.61 -12.06 16.15
CA TYR A 157 17.34 -12.12 16.89
C TYR A 157 16.20 -11.41 16.16
N GLY A 158 16.47 -10.83 14.99
CA GLY A 158 15.48 -10.19 14.13
C GLY A 158 14.91 -11.13 13.08
N LEU A 159 14.14 -10.56 12.17
CA LEU A 159 13.67 -11.25 10.95
C LEU A 159 14.80 -11.24 9.90
N SER A 160 15.19 -12.42 9.44
CA SER A 160 16.18 -12.60 8.38
C SER A 160 15.55 -13.39 7.24
N LEU A 161 15.54 -12.78 6.05
CA LEU A 161 14.87 -13.26 4.85
C LEU A 161 15.87 -13.43 3.70
N VAL A 162 15.72 -14.52 2.95
CA VAL A 162 16.31 -14.67 1.62
C VAL A 162 15.16 -14.70 0.63
N LEU A 163 15.16 -13.74 -0.30
CA LEU A 163 14.06 -13.50 -1.21
C LEU A 163 14.47 -13.74 -2.66
N ARG A 164 13.52 -14.20 -3.47
CA ARG A 164 13.64 -14.42 -4.91
C ARG A 164 12.66 -13.53 -5.65
N VAL A 165 13.16 -12.72 -6.58
CA VAL A 165 12.31 -11.78 -7.33
C VAL A 165 11.94 -12.27 -8.73
N ASP A 166 12.65 -13.25 -9.29
CA ASP A 166 12.46 -13.78 -10.65
C ASP A 166 12.41 -12.69 -11.73
N GLN A 167 13.54 -12.02 -11.96
CA GLN A 167 13.65 -10.90 -12.92
C GLN A 167 13.23 -11.26 -14.36
N ALA A 168 13.35 -12.52 -14.76
CA ALA A 168 12.93 -12.98 -16.09
C ALA A 168 11.40 -12.90 -16.29
N GLU A 169 10.62 -12.89 -15.20
CA GLU A 169 9.16 -12.78 -15.20
C GLU A 169 8.67 -11.34 -15.07
N TYR A 170 9.57 -10.35 -15.13
CA TYR A 170 9.20 -8.95 -14.96
C TYR A 170 8.40 -8.41 -16.14
N LEU A 171 7.41 -7.56 -15.83
CA LEU A 171 6.68 -6.83 -16.86
C LEU A 171 7.61 -5.84 -17.58
N PRO A 172 7.37 -5.54 -18.88
CA PRO A 172 8.33 -4.78 -19.70
C PRO A 172 8.61 -3.33 -19.25
N TRP A 173 7.75 -2.77 -18.40
CA TRP A 173 7.88 -1.43 -17.84
C TRP A 173 8.52 -1.41 -16.44
N ALA A 174 8.89 -2.57 -15.88
CA ALA A 174 9.61 -2.63 -14.61
C ALA A 174 11.01 -2.02 -14.75
N GLN A 175 11.30 -0.97 -13.99
CA GLN A 175 12.56 -0.21 -14.10
C GLN A 175 13.67 -0.72 -13.19
N SER A 176 13.33 -1.44 -12.13
CA SER A 176 14.26 -1.90 -11.11
C SER A 176 13.85 -3.28 -10.62
N ALA A 177 14.83 -4.05 -10.17
CA ALA A 177 14.62 -5.38 -9.61
C ALA A 177 14.88 -5.39 -8.11
N GLY A 178 13.94 -5.95 -7.35
CA GLY A 178 14.04 -6.01 -5.91
C GLY A 178 12.68 -6.14 -5.26
N ILE A 179 12.67 -5.86 -3.97
CA ILE A 179 11.46 -5.90 -3.14
C ILE A 179 11.26 -4.53 -2.51
N THR A 180 10.01 -4.20 -2.28
CA THR A 180 9.63 -3.11 -1.38
C THR A 180 9.20 -3.74 -0.05
N PHE A 181 9.58 -3.11 1.05
CA PHE A 181 9.18 -3.57 2.38
C PHE A 181 8.75 -2.40 3.26
N LEU A 182 7.82 -2.67 4.16
CA LEU A 182 7.29 -1.71 5.11
C LEU A 182 7.32 -2.31 6.51
N VAL A 183 7.88 -1.55 7.45
CA VAL A 183 7.79 -1.86 8.88
C VAL A 183 6.70 -0.99 9.47
N HIS A 184 5.67 -1.61 10.05
CA HIS A 184 4.53 -0.90 10.61
C HIS A 184 4.05 -1.55 11.93
N GLU A 185 3.14 -0.88 12.63
CA GLU A 185 2.53 -1.46 13.84
C GLU A 185 1.67 -2.68 13.45
N PRO A 186 1.60 -3.74 14.27
CA PRO A 186 0.68 -4.84 14.02
C PRO A 186 -0.77 -4.35 13.85
N THR A 187 -1.57 -5.06 13.05
CA THR A 187 -2.97 -4.77 12.72
C THR A 187 -3.26 -3.51 11.90
N ASP A 188 -2.24 -2.70 11.59
CA ASP A 188 -2.37 -1.58 10.67
C ASP A 188 -2.40 -2.04 9.21
N HIS A 189 -3.14 -1.34 8.35
CA HIS A 189 -3.11 -1.61 6.92
C HIS A 189 -1.74 -1.15 6.34
N PRO A 190 -1.07 -1.98 5.53
CA PRO A 190 0.25 -1.67 5.01
C PRO A 190 0.19 -0.85 3.72
N PHE A 191 0.36 0.47 3.83
CA PHE A 191 0.47 1.36 2.65
C PHE A 191 1.88 1.35 2.04
N VAL A 192 2.24 0.24 1.39
CA VAL A 192 3.61 -0.01 0.90
C VAL A 192 4.02 0.96 -0.21
N TYR A 193 3.09 1.37 -1.07
CA TYR A 193 3.39 2.34 -2.15
C TYR A 193 3.82 3.72 -1.65
N THR A 194 3.27 4.19 -0.52
CA THR A 194 3.58 5.55 -0.01
C THR A 194 4.69 5.56 1.02
N SER A 195 4.80 4.50 1.83
CA SER A 195 5.71 4.45 2.99
C SER A 195 6.75 3.34 2.92
N GLY A 196 6.77 2.56 1.84
CA GLY A 196 7.69 1.44 1.67
C GLY A 196 9.13 1.86 1.38
N TYR A 197 10.06 1.00 1.79
CA TYR A 197 11.48 1.11 1.52
C TYR A 197 11.88 0.09 0.47
N TYR A 198 12.81 0.47 -0.41
CA TYR A 198 13.31 -0.39 -1.47
C TYR A 198 14.56 -1.16 -1.03
N ALA A 199 14.59 -2.47 -1.31
CA ALA A 199 15.78 -3.29 -1.22
C ALA A 199 16.09 -3.92 -2.60
N ALA A 200 17.27 -3.59 -3.13
CA ALA A 200 17.71 -4.03 -4.45
C ALA A 200 18.09 -5.52 -4.47
N ALA A 201 17.72 -6.20 -5.56
CA ALA A 201 18.13 -7.58 -5.79
C ALA A 201 19.67 -7.71 -5.95
N GLY A 202 20.23 -8.85 -5.53
CA GLY A 202 21.67 -9.13 -5.63
C GLY A 202 22.55 -8.52 -4.54
N SER A 203 21.95 -7.85 -3.55
CA SER A 203 22.66 -7.30 -2.38
C SER A 203 21.95 -7.69 -1.08
N ALA A 204 22.71 -7.75 0.02
CA ALA A 204 22.14 -7.93 1.36
C ALA A 204 21.83 -6.55 1.97
N SER A 205 20.55 -6.30 2.29
CA SER A 205 20.12 -5.09 2.97
C SER A 205 19.98 -5.35 4.47
N SER A 206 20.64 -4.55 5.31
CA SER A 206 20.54 -4.64 6.77
C SER A 206 19.82 -3.41 7.32
N VAL A 207 18.71 -3.64 8.02
CA VAL A 207 17.82 -2.56 8.50
C VAL A 207 17.76 -2.59 10.02
N GLY A 208 18.29 -1.54 10.65
CA GLY A 208 18.13 -1.30 12.08
C GLY A 208 16.84 -0.54 12.36
N ILE A 209 15.97 -1.07 13.22
CA ILE A 209 14.71 -0.45 13.60
C ILE A 209 14.79 0.17 15.00
N ARG A 210 14.08 1.29 15.20
CA ARG A 210 13.93 1.94 16.50
C ARG A 210 12.46 2.30 16.72
N TYR A 211 11.89 1.84 17.81
CA TYR A 211 10.52 2.18 18.20
C TYR A 211 10.45 3.59 18.78
N ILE A 212 9.51 4.39 18.29
CA ILE A 212 9.22 5.74 18.79
C ILE A 212 7.70 5.91 18.87
N SER A 213 7.17 6.07 20.08
CA SER A 213 5.77 6.40 20.30
C SER A 213 5.62 7.89 20.59
N LYS A 214 4.64 8.53 19.95
CA LYS A 214 4.32 9.94 20.16
C LYS A 214 2.85 10.05 20.57
N LYS A 215 2.60 10.62 21.74
CA LYS A 215 1.25 10.90 22.23
C LYS A 215 1.02 12.41 22.18
N LYS A 216 -0.06 12.83 21.53
CA LYS A 216 -0.53 14.23 21.51
C LYS A 216 -1.79 14.35 22.35
N LEU A 217 -2.04 15.54 22.88
CA LEU A 217 -3.30 15.87 23.55
C LEU A 217 -4.35 16.22 22.49
N SER A 218 -5.60 15.81 22.68
CA SER A 218 -6.71 16.20 21.80
C SER A 218 -7.13 17.66 21.99
N ALA A 219 -8.10 18.11 21.20
CA ALA A 219 -8.63 19.48 21.28
C ALA A 219 -9.02 19.86 22.72
N PRO A 220 -8.72 21.08 23.20
CA PRO A 220 -8.24 22.26 22.47
C PRO A 220 -6.71 22.42 22.35
N TYR A 221 -5.91 21.47 22.87
CA TYR A 221 -4.45 21.60 22.89
C TYR A 221 -3.78 21.22 21.55
N SER A 222 -4.44 20.39 20.74
CA SER A 222 -4.05 20.14 19.36
C SER A 222 -5.25 19.68 18.53
N ASP A 223 -5.08 19.61 17.21
CA ASP A 223 -6.11 19.11 16.28
C ASP A 223 -6.21 17.57 16.25
N CYS A 224 -5.67 16.87 17.25
CA CYS A 224 -5.75 15.41 17.35
C CYS A 224 -7.15 14.98 17.84
N THR A 225 -7.66 13.87 17.29
CA THR A 225 -8.93 13.24 17.66
C THR A 225 -8.69 11.84 18.22
N ASP A 226 -9.31 11.55 19.36
CA ASP A 226 -9.27 10.22 19.99
C ASP A 226 -10.41 9.31 19.50
N HIS A 227 -11.43 9.87 18.84
CA HIS A 227 -12.65 9.17 18.41
C HIS A 227 -12.60 8.67 16.95
N GLY A 228 -11.40 8.60 16.36
CA GLY A 228 -11.21 8.26 14.95
C GLY A 228 -11.75 9.34 14.01
N SER A 229 -12.05 8.94 12.77
CA SER A 229 -12.63 9.84 11.76
C SER A 229 -14.15 9.83 11.80
N LYS A 230 -14.77 10.99 11.60
CA LYS A 230 -16.21 11.08 11.27
C LYS A 230 -16.50 10.60 9.85
N GLN A 231 -15.48 10.56 8.99
CA GLN A 231 -15.61 10.05 7.62
C GLN A 231 -15.57 8.53 7.62
N LYS A 232 -16.25 7.96 6.63
CA LYS A 232 -16.20 6.53 6.37
C LYS A 232 -14.78 6.15 5.96
N ILE A 233 -14.23 5.13 6.61
CA ILE A 233 -12.93 4.57 6.28
C ILE A 233 -13.19 3.24 5.57
N TYR A 234 -12.65 3.09 4.36
CA TYR A 234 -12.84 1.87 3.56
C TYR A 234 -11.85 0.76 3.86
N TYR A 235 -10.75 1.10 4.52
CA TYR A 235 -9.68 0.17 4.88
C TYR A 235 -10.01 -0.57 6.18
N GLU A 236 -9.86 -1.89 6.17
CA GLU A 236 -9.99 -2.73 7.38
C GLU A 236 -8.82 -2.47 8.33
N THR A 237 -8.97 -1.47 9.19
CA THR A 237 -7.97 -1.08 10.18
C THR A 237 -8.54 -1.16 11.59
N ASN A 238 -7.81 -1.77 12.53
CA ASN A 238 -8.20 -1.76 13.95
C ASN A 238 -8.02 -0.39 14.61
N ARG A 239 -7.20 0.49 14.02
CA ARG A 239 -6.90 1.83 14.53
C ARG A 239 -6.95 2.85 13.40
N TYR A 240 -7.24 4.10 13.76
CA TYR A 240 -7.27 5.20 12.81
C TYR A 240 -5.88 5.44 12.19
N GLN A 241 -5.82 5.42 10.86
CA GLN A 241 -4.63 5.78 10.08
C GLN A 241 -4.95 6.98 9.19
N THR A 242 -4.02 7.96 9.13
CA THR A 242 -4.19 9.17 8.33
C THR A 242 -4.27 8.86 6.83
N GLU A 243 -3.44 7.94 6.34
CA GLU A 243 -3.43 7.55 4.92
C GLU A 243 -4.75 6.90 4.51
N ALA A 244 -5.30 6.00 5.34
CA ALA A 244 -6.61 5.40 5.12
C ALA A 244 -7.72 6.47 5.02
N CYS A 245 -7.65 7.52 5.84
CA CYS A 245 -8.60 8.64 5.81
C CYS A 245 -8.52 9.44 4.52
N VAL A 246 -7.31 9.83 4.09
CA VAL A 246 -7.12 10.62 2.86
C VAL A 246 -7.57 9.81 1.65
N ARG A 247 -7.17 8.55 1.55
CA ARG A 247 -7.56 7.66 0.44
C ARG A 247 -9.06 7.40 0.41
N SER A 248 -9.70 7.21 1.56
CA SER A 248 -11.16 7.03 1.61
C SER A 248 -11.90 8.30 1.15
N CYS A 249 -11.41 9.48 1.55
CA CYS A 249 -11.96 10.76 1.11
C CYS A 249 -11.80 10.98 -0.41
N LEU A 250 -10.64 10.61 -0.97
CA LEU A 250 -10.43 10.65 -2.42
C LEU A 250 -11.41 9.72 -3.15
N GLN A 251 -11.64 8.53 -2.62
CA GLN A 251 -12.59 7.58 -3.20
C GLN A 251 -14.03 8.09 -3.18
N ASP A 252 -14.46 8.74 -2.10
CA ASP A 252 -15.75 9.44 -2.03
C ASP A 252 -15.84 10.56 -3.08
N LYS A 253 -14.72 11.24 -3.34
CA LYS A 253 -14.68 12.30 -4.35
C LYS A 253 -14.78 11.75 -5.78
N PHE A 254 -14.12 10.64 -6.07
CA PHE A 254 -14.21 9.95 -7.36
C PHE A 254 -15.63 9.46 -7.63
N THR A 255 -16.23 8.77 -6.66
CA THR A 255 -17.59 8.24 -6.81
C THR A 255 -18.63 9.36 -6.97
N SER A 256 -18.54 10.43 -6.19
CA SER A 256 -19.48 11.57 -6.29
C SER A 256 -19.31 12.42 -7.56
N THR A 257 -18.11 12.52 -8.11
CA THR A 257 -17.83 13.40 -9.26
C THR A 257 -17.89 12.66 -10.60
N CYS A 258 -17.36 11.44 -10.64
CA CYS A 258 -17.20 10.65 -11.86
C CYS A 258 -18.22 9.51 -11.98
N GLY A 259 -18.90 9.14 -10.90
CA GLY A 259 -19.84 8.02 -10.88
C GLY A 259 -19.17 6.64 -10.93
N CYS A 260 -17.85 6.54 -10.74
CA CYS A 260 -17.12 5.28 -10.69
C CYS A 260 -16.10 5.30 -9.56
N PHE A 261 -15.65 4.13 -9.12
CA PHE A 261 -14.64 4.01 -8.08
C PHE A 261 -13.26 3.73 -8.71
N ASP A 262 -12.19 4.33 -8.15
CA ASP A 262 -10.83 4.03 -8.56
C ASP A 262 -10.39 2.71 -7.91
N PRO A 263 -10.04 1.66 -8.69
CA PRO A 263 -9.70 0.35 -8.14
C PRO A 263 -8.37 0.33 -7.38
N THR A 264 -7.57 1.41 -7.43
CA THR A 264 -6.34 1.53 -6.62
C THR A 264 -6.60 1.88 -5.16
N TYR A 265 -7.85 2.17 -4.79
CA TYR A 265 -8.27 2.38 -3.41
C TYR A 265 -9.34 1.36 -3.02
N GLU A 266 -9.34 0.95 -1.75
CA GLU A 266 -10.38 0.08 -1.23
C GLU A 266 -11.76 0.76 -1.32
N TYR A 267 -12.76 -0.02 -1.70
CA TYR A 267 -14.15 0.41 -1.79
C TYR A 267 -15.04 -0.73 -1.29
N VAL A 268 -15.75 -0.51 -0.18
CA VAL A 268 -16.56 -1.55 0.44
C VAL A 268 -17.81 -1.84 -0.41
N ASN A 269 -17.91 -3.08 -0.89
CA ASN A 269 -19.06 -3.67 -1.59
C ASN A 269 -20.30 -3.75 -0.70
N GLY A 270 -20.93 -2.60 -0.44
CA GLY A 270 -22.24 -2.49 0.20
C GLY A 270 -23.30 -1.79 -0.65
N SER A 271 -22.88 -1.05 -1.68
CA SER A 271 -23.76 -0.51 -2.70
C SER A 271 -23.23 -0.97 -4.06
N ALA A 272 -23.99 -1.83 -4.75
CA ALA A 272 -23.76 -2.21 -6.14
C ALA A 272 -23.99 -1.04 -7.11
N GLU A 273 -23.78 0.18 -6.64
CA GLU A 273 -24.17 1.46 -7.22
C GLU A 273 -23.12 1.96 -8.21
N PHE A 274 -21.83 1.70 -7.95
CA PHE A 274 -20.73 2.19 -8.80
C PHE A 274 -19.82 1.05 -9.29
N GLY A 275 -19.50 1.07 -10.58
CA GLY A 275 -18.50 0.19 -11.18
C GLY A 275 -17.08 0.76 -11.08
N SER A 276 -16.07 -0.08 -11.34
CA SER A 276 -14.68 0.38 -11.45
C SER A 276 -14.55 1.35 -12.62
N CYS A 277 -13.77 2.43 -12.44
CA CYS A 277 -13.50 3.40 -13.49
C CYS A 277 -12.80 2.79 -14.72
N TYR A 278 -12.23 1.59 -14.61
CA TYR A 278 -11.69 0.86 -15.75
C TYR A 278 -12.77 0.26 -16.66
N LYS A 279 -13.84 -0.32 -16.10
CA LYS A 279 -14.95 -0.93 -16.89
C LYS A 279 -16.06 0.06 -17.21
N GLY A 280 -16.11 1.22 -16.56
CA GLY A 280 -17.21 2.17 -16.65
C GLY A 280 -18.43 1.75 -15.82
N THR A 281 -19.38 2.65 -15.64
CA THR A 281 -20.64 2.36 -14.94
C THR A 281 -21.51 1.38 -15.73
N LYS A 282 -22.26 0.53 -15.02
CA LYS A 282 -23.20 -0.44 -15.62
C LYS A 282 -24.37 0.22 -16.37
N ASP A 283 -24.52 1.54 -16.31
CA ASP A 283 -25.50 2.28 -17.11
C ASP A 283 -24.93 2.60 -18.51
N GLU A 284 -25.40 1.82 -19.48
CA GLU A 284 -25.09 1.97 -20.91
C GLU A 284 -25.53 3.30 -21.55
N THR A 285 -26.03 4.25 -20.77
CA THR A 285 -26.47 5.58 -21.23
C THR A 285 -25.39 6.66 -21.19
N SER A 286 -24.19 6.39 -20.64
CA SER A 286 -23.07 7.37 -20.62
C SER A 286 -22.00 7.14 -21.71
N LYS A 287 -22.30 6.37 -22.77
CA LYS A 287 -21.40 6.15 -23.94
C LYS A 287 -21.06 7.43 -24.75
N ASN A 288 -21.39 8.63 -24.26
CA ASN A 288 -21.09 9.91 -24.89
C ASN A 288 -19.90 10.69 -24.30
N SER A 289 -19.17 10.17 -23.31
CA SER A 289 -17.87 10.72 -22.92
C SER A 289 -16.73 9.85 -23.46
N LYS A 290 -16.65 9.73 -24.79
CA LYS A 290 -15.39 9.32 -25.43
C LYS A 290 -14.32 10.35 -25.08
N GLY A 291 -13.27 9.89 -24.41
CA GLY A 291 -11.99 10.58 -24.29
C GLY A 291 -11.97 11.68 -23.24
N LYS A 292 -11.80 11.29 -21.98
CA LYS A 292 -10.96 12.01 -21.01
C LYS A 292 -10.76 11.10 -19.80
N ILE A 293 -9.74 10.25 -19.90
CA ILE A 293 -9.04 9.75 -18.73
C ILE A 293 -8.44 11.02 -18.11
N ALA A 294 -8.73 11.27 -16.83
CA ALA A 294 -8.17 12.41 -16.12
C ALA A 294 -6.64 12.30 -16.14
N GLU A 295 -5.99 13.33 -16.70
CA GLU A 295 -4.53 13.52 -16.65
C GLU A 295 -4.04 13.75 -15.22
#